data_AF-A0AAN8W4B8-F1
#
_entry.id   AF-A0AAN8W4B8-F1
#
_cell.length_a   1.000
_cell.length_b   1.000
_cell.length_c   1.000
_cell.angle_alpha   90.00
_cell.angle_beta   90.00
_cell.angle_gamma   90.00
#
_symmetry.space_group_name_H-M   'P 1'
#
loop_
_entity.id
_entity.type
_entity.pdbx_description
1 polymer ?
#
loop_
_entity_poly.entity_id
_entity_poly.type
_entity_poly.pdbx_seq_one_letter_code
_entity_poly.pdbx_strand_id
1 'polypeptide(L)'
;MTSNQPQQTSSASSGDTQYAGIDERKRRRMISNRESARRSRQRKQKHLDDLMAQVSQLQKENAQILQSINAASELYGGVESENNVLRARMMELTDRLQSLNSVLRIAEEVSGSVVDIPEIPDIMLQPWQLPCPVQPMVMASANMFRCWRTWLAAALSSSTSSQAATHSPLAGSPAHASSAFFTLSATFSDN
;
A
#
# COMPACT_ATOMS: atom_id res chain seq x y z
N MET A 1 46.48 0.77 92.06
CA MET A 1 47.29 0.21 90.95
C MET A 1 46.33 -0.18 89.83
N THR A 2 46.13 0.73 88.89
CA THR A 2 45.25 0.60 87.73
C THR A 2 46.00 -0.09 86.60
N SER A 3 45.53 -1.27 86.17
CA SER A 3 46.10 -1.98 85.02
C SER A 3 45.39 -1.54 83.75
N ASN A 4 46.09 -0.76 82.92
CA ASN A 4 45.65 -0.31 81.61
C ASN A 4 45.77 -1.46 80.60
N GLN A 5 44.65 -1.90 80.04
CA GLN A 5 44.61 -2.80 78.89
C GLN A 5 44.48 -1.94 77.60
N PRO A 6 45.34 -2.09 76.58
CA PRO A 6 45.18 -1.34 75.35
C PRO A 6 43.95 -1.85 74.59
N GLN A 7 42.99 -0.96 74.33
CA GLN A 7 41.98 -1.18 73.31
C GLN A 7 42.66 -1.35 71.96
N GLN A 8 42.54 -2.55 71.38
CA GLN A 8 42.82 -2.76 69.97
C GLN A 8 41.77 -1.98 69.17
N THR A 9 42.17 -0.83 68.63
CA THR A 9 41.43 -0.15 67.59
C THR A 9 41.60 -0.94 66.29
N SER A 10 40.68 -1.86 66.03
CA SER A 10 40.48 -2.48 64.72
C SER A 10 39.91 -1.43 63.74
N SER A 11 40.71 -0.44 63.38
CA SER A 11 40.31 0.68 62.52
C SER A 11 41.25 0.88 61.34
N ALA A 12 41.54 -0.20 60.61
CA ALA A 12 42.27 -0.13 59.33
C ALA A 12 41.71 -1.03 58.21
N SER A 13 40.52 -1.64 58.38
CA SER A 13 39.96 -2.58 57.39
C SER A 13 38.65 -2.11 56.71
N SER A 14 38.10 -0.95 57.14
CA SER A 14 36.85 -0.44 56.56
C SER A 14 37.02 0.25 55.20
N GLY A 15 38.23 0.67 54.83
CA GLY A 15 38.50 1.32 53.54
C GLY A 15 38.58 0.32 52.38
N ASP A 16 39.40 -0.71 52.52
CA ASP A 16 39.65 -1.71 51.45
C ASP A 16 38.40 -2.53 51.10
N THR A 17 37.57 -2.83 52.09
CA THR A 17 36.29 -3.54 51.89
C THR A 17 35.29 -2.70 51.08
N GLN A 18 35.32 -1.36 51.23
CA GLN A 18 34.45 -0.45 50.48
C GLN A 18 34.89 -0.30 49.02
N TYR A 19 36.20 -0.19 48.76
CA TYR A 19 36.74 -0.15 47.39
C TYR A 19 36.50 -1.46 46.63
N ALA A 20 36.72 -2.62 47.26
CA ALA A 20 36.41 -3.92 46.67
C ALA A 20 34.91 -4.07 46.32
N GLY A 21 34.01 -3.55 47.16
CA GLY A 21 32.57 -3.51 46.89
C GLY A 21 32.18 -2.61 45.71
N ILE A 22 32.88 -1.48 45.52
CA ILE A 22 32.67 -0.56 44.40
C ILE A 22 33.11 -1.21 43.08
N ASP A 23 34.25 -1.89 43.06
CA ASP A 23 34.77 -2.57 41.87
C ASP A 23 33.87 -3.75 41.46
N GLU A 24 33.40 -4.54 42.42
CA GLU A 24 32.44 -5.60 42.16
C GLU A 24 31.11 -5.05 41.63
N ARG A 25 30.62 -3.93 42.17
CA ARG A 25 29.42 -3.25 41.65
C ARG A 25 29.63 -2.74 40.22
N LYS A 26 30.80 -2.17 39.91
CA LYS A 26 31.16 -1.71 38.57
C LYS A 26 31.20 -2.89 37.60
N ARG A 27 31.83 -4.00 37.99
CA ARG A 27 31.87 -5.24 37.20
C ARG A 27 30.47 -5.78 36.89
N ARG A 28 29.59 -5.86 37.90
CA ARG A 28 28.19 -6.26 37.71
C ARG A 28 27.44 -5.34 36.75
N ARG A 29 27.63 -4.02 36.87
CA ARG A 29 27.03 -3.04 35.93
C ARG A 29 27.51 -3.22 34.50
N MET A 30 28.80 -3.48 34.29
CA MET A 30 29.35 -3.72 32.95
C MET A 30 28.73 -4.96 32.31
N ILE A 31 28.58 -6.05 33.07
CA ILE A 31 27.96 -7.29 32.58
C ILE A 31 26.46 -7.07 32.29
N SER A 32 25.73 -6.45 33.22
CA SER A 32 24.30 -6.18 33.06
C SER A 32 24.02 -5.23 31.90
N ASN A 33 24.82 -4.17 31.74
CA ASN A 33 24.68 -3.23 30.63
C ASN A 33 25.02 -3.88 29.28
N ARG A 34 26.07 -4.71 29.24
CA ARG A 34 26.41 -5.48 28.04
C ARG A 34 25.24 -6.39 27.62
N GLU A 35 24.67 -7.10 28.58
CA GLU A 35 23.52 -7.98 28.34
C GLU A 35 22.26 -7.20 27.94
N SER A 36 21.99 -6.05 28.57
CA SER A 36 20.84 -5.21 28.22
C SER A 36 20.97 -4.57 26.84
N ALA A 37 22.18 -4.11 26.47
CA ALA A 37 22.48 -3.62 25.13
C ALA A 37 22.31 -4.73 24.08
N ARG A 38 22.77 -5.95 24.36
CA ARG A 38 22.56 -7.13 23.49
C ARG A 38 21.07 -7.41 23.28
N ARG A 39 20.28 -7.49 24.36
CA ARG A 39 18.82 -7.70 24.28
C ARG A 39 18.09 -6.56 23.58
N SER A 40 18.56 -5.32 23.74
CA SER A 40 18.00 -4.16 23.04
C SER A 40 18.22 -4.30 21.53
N ARG A 41 19.45 -4.63 21.10
CA ARG A 41 19.76 -4.89 19.68
C ARG A 41 18.94 -6.05 19.13
N GLN A 42 18.83 -7.15 19.88
CA GLN A 42 18.05 -8.32 19.46
C GLN A 42 16.56 -8.00 19.28
N ARG A 43 15.96 -7.22 20.20
CA ARG A 43 14.57 -6.78 20.08
C ARG A 43 14.34 -5.90 18.84
N LYS A 44 15.25 -4.96 18.58
CA LYS A 44 15.20 -4.13 17.37
C LYS A 44 15.35 -4.96 16.10
N GLN A 45 16.28 -5.92 16.08
CA GLN A 45 16.45 -6.82 14.93
C GLN A 45 15.18 -7.62 14.67
N LYS A 46 14.62 -8.25 15.70
CA LYS A 46 13.36 -9.00 15.58
C LYS A 46 12.23 -8.12 15.04
N HIS A 47 12.11 -6.89 15.52
CA HIS A 47 11.09 -5.98 15.02
C HIS A 47 11.27 -5.62 13.53
N LEU A 48 12.52 -5.42 13.08
CA LEU A 48 12.81 -5.23 11.66
C LEU A 48 12.47 -6.47 10.84
N ASP A 49 12.82 -7.66 11.33
CA ASP A 49 12.49 -8.92 10.67
C ASP A 49 10.97 -9.12 10.55
N ASP A 50 10.22 -8.83 11.62
CA ASP A 50 8.76 -8.88 11.65
C ASP A 50 8.13 -7.88 10.67
N LEU A 51 8.71 -6.68 10.52
CA LEU A 51 8.25 -5.68 9.53
C LEU A 51 8.56 -6.13 8.10
N MET A 52 9.75 -6.68 7.84
CA MET A 52 10.10 -7.21 6.51
C MET A 52 9.20 -8.38 6.11
N ALA A 53 8.85 -9.25 7.05
CA ALA A 53 7.90 -10.34 6.83
C ALA A 53 6.51 -9.80 6.48
N GLN A 54 6.02 -8.77 7.19
CA GLN A 54 4.74 -8.12 6.89
C GLN A 54 4.73 -7.48 5.50
N VAL A 55 5.79 -6.75 5.13
CA VAL A 55 5.91 -6.17 3.78
C VAL A 55 5.87 -7.25 2.71
N SER A 56 6.61 -8.34 2.89
CA SER A 56 6.64 -9.46 1.94
C SER A 56 5.26 -10.13 1.80
N GLN A 57 4.55 -10.30 2.92
CA GLN A 57 3.20 -10.85 2.94
C GLN A 57 2.20 -9.93 2.23
N LEU A 58 2.22 -8.62 2.53
CA LEU A 58 1.36 -7.64 1.87
C LEU A 58 1.64 -7.54 0.36
N GLN A 59 2.90 -7.65 -0.06
CA GLN A 59 3.26 -7.70 -1.49
C GLN A 59 2.65 -8.93 -2.18
N LYS A 60 2.70 -10.10 -1.53
CA LYS A 60 2.07 -11.33 -2.04
C LYS A 60 0.56 -11.19 -2.14
N GLU A 61 -0.09 -10.68 -1.09
CA GLU A 61 -1.54 -10.45 -1.08
C GLU A 61 -1.97 -9.46 -2.14
N ASN A 62 -1.24 -8.36 -2.31
CA ASN A 62 -1.49 -7.38 -3.36
C ASN A 62 -1.36 -8.02 -4.75
N ALA A 63 -0.33 -8.84 -4.99
CA ALA A 63 -0.18 -9.57 -6.24
C ALA A 63 -1.38 -10.51 -6.53
N GLN A 64 -1.88 -11.20 -5.50
CA GLN A 64 -3.07 -12.06 -5.62
C GLN A 64 -4.34 -11.25 -5.92
N ILE A 65 -4.56 -10.14 -5.23
CA ILE A 65 -5.70 -9.25 -5.49
C ILE A 65 -5.65 -8.74 -6.93
N LEU A 66 -4.48 -8.34 -7.43
CA LEU A 66 -4.31 -7.89 -8.80
C LEU A 66 -4.62 -8.98 -9.82
N GLN A 67 -4.24 -10.23 -9.56
CA GLN A 67 -4.60 -11.36 -10.41
C GLN A 67 -6.12 -11.58 -10.43
N SER A 68 -6.78 -11.53 -9.28
CA SER A 68 -8.24 -11.65 -9.19
C SER A 68 -8.97 -10.53 -9.92
N ILE A 69 -8.50 -9.29 -9.82
CA ILE A 69 -9.05 -8.14 -10.55
C ILE A 69 -8.92 -8.35 -12.06
N ASN A 70 -7.75 -8.78 -12.53
CA ASN A 70 -7.53 -9.02 -13.95
C ASN A 70 -8.47 -10.12 -14.48
N ALA A 71 -8.58 -11.25 -13.77
CA ALA A 71 -9.47 -12.34 -14.15
C ALA A 71 -10.94 -11.89 -14.19
N ALA A 72 -11.39 -11.13 -13.19
CA ALA A 72 -12.75 -10.58 -13.17
C ALA A 72 -12.99 -9.60 -14.33
N SER A 73 -11.99 -8.78 -14.68
CA SER A 73 -12.07 -7.85 -15.82
C SER A 73 -12.18 -8.59 -17.16
N GLU A 74 -11.48 -9.71 -17.33
CA GLU A 74 -11.58 -10.54 -18.54
C GLU A 74 -12.97 -11.18 -18.67
N LEU A 75 -13.49 -11.75 -17.57
CA LEU A 75 -14.84 -12.30 -17.53
C LEU A 75 -15.90 -11.24 -17.83
N TYR A 76 -15.77 -10.05 -17.25
CA TYR A 76 -16.67 -8.93 -17.51
C TYR A 76 -16.66 -8.52 -19.00
N GLY A 77 -15.49 -8.42 -19.61
CA GLY A 77 -15.36 -8.12 -21.04
C GLY A 77 -16.03 -9.18 -21.92
N GLY A 78 -15.93 -10.46 -21.56
CA GLY A 78 -16.64 -11.56 -22.22
C GLY A 78 -18.16 -11.36 -22.18
N VAL A 79 -18.70 -11.16 -20.98
CA VAL A 79 -20.16 -10.94 -20.77
C VAL A 79 -20.64 -9.68 -21.50
N GLU A 80 -19.86 -8.60 -21.47
CA GLU A 80 -20.19 -7.37 -22.20
C GLU A 80 -20.26 -7.61 -23.71
N SER A 81 -19.34 -8.39 -24.27
CA SER A 81 -19.34 -8.73 -25.69
C SER A 81 -20.56 -9.56 -26.09
N GLU A 82 -20.94 -10.55 -25.28
CA GLU A 82 -22.16 -11.35 -25.50
C GLU A 82 -23.41 -10.48 -25.41
N ASN A 83 -23.46 -9.56 -24.44
CA ASN A 83 -24.56 -8.62 -24.30
C ASN A 83 -24.70 -7.72 -25.54
N ASN A 84 -23.57 -7.23 -26.09
CA ASN A 84 -23.58 -6.44 -27.33
C ASN A 84 -24.09 -7.25 -28.53
N VAL A 85 -23.72 -8.53 -28.64
CA VAL A 85 -24.28 -9.42 -29.68
C VAL A 85 -25.79 -9.57 -29.51
N LEU A 86 -26.27 -9.82 -28.29
CA LEU A 86 -27.71 -9.96 -28.01
C LEU A 86 -28.47 -8.66 -28.32
N ARG A 87 -27.93 -7.49 -27.98
CA ARG A 87 -28.50 -6.19 -28.34
C ARG A 87 -28.59 -6.00 -29.85
N ALA A 88 -27.54 -6.35 -30.59
CA ALA A 88 -27.54 -6.27 -32.04
C ALA A 88 -28.63 -7.18 -32.67
N ARG A 89 -28.77 -8.41 -32.15
CA ARG A 89 -29.82 -9.34 -32.59
C ARG A 89 -31.23 -8.84 -32.25
N MET A 90 -31.41 -8.25 -31.07
CA MET A 90 -32.68 -7.65 -30.69
C MET A 90 -33.05 -6.51 -31.65
N MET A 91 -32.13 -5.60 -31.94
CA MET A 91 -32.35 -4.51 -32.90
C MET A 91 -32.70 -5.02 -34.30
N GLU A 92 -31.99 -6.06 -34.78
CA GLU A 92 -32.29 -6.70 -36.08
C GLU A 92 -33.71 -7.27 -36.13
N LEU A 93 -34.13 -7.96 -35.07
CA LEU A 93 -35.48 -8.54 -34.98
C LEU A 93 -36.56 -7.46 -34.87
N THR A 94 -36.32 -6.40 -34.09
CA THR A 94 -37.24 -5.28 -33.97
C THR A 94 -37.42 -4.55 -35.30
N ASP A 95 -36.32 -4.29 -36.03
CA ASP A 95 -36.37 -3.64 -37.35
C ASP A 95 -37.17 -4.49 -38.36
N ARG A 96 -36.94 -5.81 -38.38
CA ARG A 96 -37.73 -6.73 -39.21
C ARG A 96 -39.21 -6.70 -38.87
N LEU A 97 -39.56 -6.69 -37.58
CA LEU A 97 -40.95 -6.65 -37.15
C LEU A 97 -41.60 -5.32 -37.52
N GLN A 98 -40.91 -4.19 -37.33
CA GLN A 98 -41.38 -2.87 -37.76
C GLN A 98 -41.58 -2.79 -39.27
N SER A 99 -40.68 -3.39 -40.05
CA SER A 99 -40.84 -3.51 -41.51
C SER A 99 -42.10 -4.30 -41.86
N LEU A 100 -42.34 -5.47 -41.24
CA LEU A 100 -43.55 -6.25 -41.46
C LEU A 100 -44.81 -5.49 -41.06
N ASN A 101 -44.80 -4.80 -39.92
CA ASN A 101 -45.89 -3.94 -39.48
C ASN A 101 -46.16 -2.80 -40.48
N SER A 102 -45.12 -2.20 -41.06
CA SER A 102 -45.27 -1.16 -42.08
C SER A 102 -45.94 -1.67 -43.35
N VAL A 103 -45.56 -2.88 -43.81
CA VAL A 103 -46.15 -3.55 -44.98
C VAL A 103 -47.62 -3.89 -44.71
N LEU A 104 -47.91 -4.40 -43.51
CA LEU A 104 -49.27 -4.72 -43.09
C LEU A 104 -50.16 -3.49 -43.07
N ARG A 105 -49.66 -2.36 -42.56
CA ARG A 105 -50.38 -1.08 -42.56
C ARG A 105 -50.68 -0.58 -43.98
N ILE A 106 -49.74 -0.72 -44.91
CA ILE A 106 -49.97 -0.40 -46.34
C ILE A 106 -51.04 -1.34 -46.93
N ALA A 107 -51.00 -2.64 -46.60
CA ALA A 107 -51.99 -3.60 -47.09
C ALA A 107 -53.40 -3.31 -46.53
N GLU A 108 -53.51 -2.90 -45.27
CA GLU A 108 -54.76 -2.46 -44.64
C GLU A 108 -55.35 -1.23 -45.33
N GLU A 109 -54.55 -0.21 -45.65
CA GLU A 109 -55.00 0.97 -46.41
C GLU A 109 -55.56 0.61 -47.80
N VAL A 110 -55.01 -0.43 -48.44
CA VAL A 110 -55.45 -0.91 -49.76
C VAL A 110 -56.68 -1.83 -49.68
N SER A 111 -56.79 -2.64 -48.62
CA SER A 111 -57.81 -3.70 -48.50
C SER A 111 -58.99 -3.35 -47.58
N GLY A 112 -58.91 -2.26 -46.82
CA GLY A 112 -59.95 -1.79 -45.90
C GLY A 112 -60.17 -2.69 -44.67
N SER A 113 -59.27 -3.63 -44.39
CA SER A 113 -59.37 -4.55 -43.25
C SER A 113 -58.47 -4.08 -42.10
N VAL A 114 -59.07 -3.74 -40.95
CA VAL A 114 -58.33 -3.27 -39.78
C VAL A 114 -57.52 -4.39 -39.15
N VAL A 115 -56.19 -4.25 -39.08
CA VAL A 115 -55.33 -5.19 -38.37
C VAL A 115 -54.72 -4.48 -37.17
N ASP A 116 -55.09 -4.94 -35.97
CA ASP A 116 -54.59 -4.38 -34.71
C ASP A 116 -53.14 -4.84 -34.50
N ILE A 117 -52.20 -3.95 -34.83
CA ILE A 117 -50.76 -4.24 -34.80
C ILE A 117 -50.21 -3.93 -33.39
N PRO A 118 -49.66 -4.91 -32.66
CA PRO A 118 -49.00 -4.63 -31.38
C PRO A 118 -47.69 -3.84 -31.60
N GLU A 119 -47.62 -2.62 -31.08
CA GLU A 119 -46.36 -1.88 -30.96
C GLU A 119 -45.49 -2.52 -29.87
N ILE A 120 -44.23 -2.83 -30.19
CA ILE A 120 -43.27 -3.29 -29.19
C ILE A 120 -42.90 -2.09 -28.31
N PRO A 121 -43.08 -2.14 -26.98
CA PRO A 121 -42.72 -1.03 -26.10
C PRO A 121 -41.20 -0.76 -26.12
N ASP A 122 -40.81 0.52 -26.16
CA ASP A 122 -39.42 0.99 -26.10
C ASP A 122 -38.60 0.43 -24.92
N ILE A 123 -39.29 0.01 -23.86
CA ILE A 123 -38.71 -0.65 -22.68
C ILE A 123 -37.96 -1.94 -23.07
N MET A 124 -38.40 -2.64 -24.12
CA MET A 124 -37.71 -3.82 -24.64
C MET A 124 -36.46 -3.48 -25.45
N LEU A 125 -36.39 -2.26 -26.00
CA LEU A 125 -35.21 -1.75 -26.73
C LEU A 125 -34.13 -1.25 -25.76
N GLN A 126 -34.50 -0.89 -24.53
CA GLN A 126 -33.59 -0.37 -23.51
C GLN A 126 -33.85 -0.93 -22.09
N PRO A 127 -33.73 -2.25 -21.86
CA PRO A 127 -34.17 -2.89 -20.61
C PRO A 127 -33.42 -2.42 -19.35
N TRP A 128 -32.25 -1.77 -19.51
CA TRP A 128 -31.36 -1.41 -18.40
C TRP A 128 -30.85 0.03 -18.46
N GLN A 129 -31.58 0.94 -19.14
CA GLN A 129 -31.31 2.36 -18.97
C GLN A 129 -31.81 2.80 -17.59
N LEU A 130 -30.96 2.60 -16.59
CA LEU A 130 -31.12 3.20 -15.27
C LEU A 130 -31.29 4.72 -15.45
N PRO A 131 -32.28 5.37 -14.80
CA PRO A 131 -32.42 6.85 -14.75
C PRO A 131 -31.29 7.57 -14.01
N CYS A 132 -30.12 6.94 -13.90
CA CYS A 132 -28.94 7.50 -13.30
C CYS A 132 -27.92 7.61 -14.42
N PRO A 133 -27.13 8.70 -14.51
CA PRO A 133 -26.00 8.70 -15.39
C PRO A 133 -25.10 7.55 -14.93
N VAL A 134 -25.09 6.45 -15.69
CA VAL A 134 -23.96 5.54 -15.70
C VAL A 134 -22.88 6.41 -16.31
N GLN A 135 -22.23 7.23 -15.47
CA GLN A 135 -20.91 7.70 -15.75
C GLN A 135 -20.21 6.46 -16.28
N PRO A 136 -19.68 6.46 -17.52
CA PRO A 136 -18.86 5.34 -17.96
C PRO A 136 -17.91 5.14 -16.79
N MET A 137 -17.93 4.00 -16.12
CA MET A 137 -17.15 3.80 -14.90
C MET A 137 -15.73 4.14 -15.32
N VAL A 138 -15.32 5.38 -15.01
CA VAL A 138 -14.41 6.07 -15.90
C VAL A 138 -13.14 5.24 -15.79
N MET A 139 -12.53 4.96 -16.93
CA MET A 139 -11.17 4.43 -17.07
C MET A 139 -10.13 5.25 -16.28
N ALA A 140 -10.55 6.27 -15.51
CA ALA A 140 -9.87 6.83 -14.37
C ALA A 140 -9.41 5.76 -13.38
N SER A 141 -10.22 4.75 -13.03
CA SER A 141 -9.71 3.70 -12.12
C SER A 141 -8.60 2.89 -12.79
N ALA A 142 -8.76 2.46 -14.05
CA ALA A 142 -7.73 1.74 -14.80
C ALA A 142 -6.44 2.58 -14.98
N ASN A 143 -6.56 3.87 -15.26
CA ASN A 143 -5.43 4.81 -15.35
C ASN A 143 -4.81 5.10 -13.98
N MET A 144 -5.59 5.18 -12.91
CA MET A 144 -5.11 5.35 -11.54
C MET A 144 -4.40 4.08 -11.05
N PHE A 145 -4.91 2.90 -11.37
CA PHE A 145 -4.26 1.62 -11.10
C PHE A 145 -2.98 1.47 -11.93
N ARG A 146 -2.96 1.91 -13.20
CA ARG A 146 -1.73 1.95 -14.01
C ARG A 146 -0.71 2.93 -13.45
N CYS A 147 -1.13 4.13 -13.05
CA CYS A 147 -0.25 5.16 -12.48
C CYS A 147 0.29 4.76 -11.10
N TRP A 148 -0.54 4.13 -10.28
CA TRP A 148 -0.12 3.55 -9.01
C TRP A 148 0.84 2.36 -9.22
N ARG A 149 0.59 1.52 -10.23
CA ARG A 149 1.50 0.43 -10.62
C ARG A 149 2.86 0.94 -11.10
N THR A 150 2.88 1.97 -11.95
CA THR A 150 4.15 2.55 -12.42
C THR A 150 4.90 3.24 -11.29
N TRP A 151 4.21 3.95 -10.39
CA TRP A 151 4.81 4.56 -9.21
C TRP A 151 5.39 3.52 -8.24
N LEU A 152 4.65 2.45 -7.94
CA LEU A 152 5.11 1.39 -7.04
C LEU A 152 6.33 0.65 -7.62
N ALA A 153 6.32 0.36 -8.93
CA ALA A 153 7.45 -0.25 -9.62
C ALA A 153 8.70 0.66 -9.59
N ALA A 154 8.52 1.98 -9.74
CA ALA A 154 9.60 2.96 -9.63
C ALA A 154 10.14 3.06 -8.19
N ALA A 155 9.27 3.01 -7.17
CA ALA A 155 9.68 3.03 -5.76
C ALA A 155 10.51 1.80 -5.36
N LEU A 156 10.11 0.61 -5.81
CA LEU A 156 10.84 -0.64 -5.57
C LEU A 156 12.19 -0.67 -6.31
N SER A 157 12.25 -0.12 -7.54
CA SER A 157 13.48 0.01 -8.32
C SER A 157 14.44 1.07 -7.75
N SER A 158 13.91 2.09 -7.06
CA SER A 158 14.74 3.13 -6.43
C SER A 158 15.44 2.64 -5.15
N SER A 159 14.90 1.60 -4.50
CA SER A 159 15.48 1.02 -3.28
C SER A 159 16.68 0.11 -3.56
N THR A 160 16.84 -0.40 -4.78
CA THR A 160 17.98 -1.26 -5.17
C THR A 160 19.19 -0.47 -5.68
N SER A 161 19.04 0.82 -6.02
CA SER A 161 20.12 1.63 -6.59
C SER A 161 21.06 2.29 -5.56
N SER A 162 20.84 2.12 -4.26
CA SER A 162 21.65 2.77 -3.21
C SER A 162 22.80 1.90 -2.65
N GLN A 163 23.14 0.78 -3.30
CA GLN A 163 24.30 -0.06 -2.96
C GLN A 163 25.18 -0.35 -4.18
N ALA A 164 25.59 0.67 -4.92
CA ALA A 164 26.60 0.53 -5.98
C ALA A 164 27.40 1.82 -6.21
N ALA A 165 27.88 2.46 -5.15
CA ALA A 165 28.83 3.57 -5.27
C ALA A 165 29.62 3.79 -3.97
N THR A 166 30.56 2.90 -3.65
CA THR A 166 31.67 3.27 -2.74
C THR A 166 32.99 2.82 -3.34
N HIS A 167 33.95 3.74 -3.27
CA HIS A 167 35.37 3.67 -3.67
C HIS A 167 35.74 3.98 -5.12
N SER A 168 35.80 5.28 -5.44
CA SER A 168 37.07 5.98 -5.73
C SER A 168 36.82 7.49 -5.84
N PRO A 169 37.67 8.33 -5.22
CA PRO A 169 38.26 9.39 -6.03
C PRO A 169 39.75 9.66 -5.76
N LEU A 170 40.42 9.95 -6.87
CA LEU A 170 41.75 10.50 -7.02
C LEU A 170 41.89 11.86 -6.31
N ALA A 171 43.14 12.17 -6.00
CA ALA A 171 43.67 13.38 -5.40
C ALA A 171 43.17 14.71 -6.01
N GLY A 172 42.96 15.71 -5.15
CA GLY A 172 42.75 17.11 -5.53
C GLY A 172 42.35 17.97 -4.32
N SER A 173 43.28 18.79 -3.84
CA SER A 173 43.22 19.62 -2.63
C SER A 173 42.06 20.67 -2.62
N PRO A 174 41.53 21.07 -1.44
CA PRO A 174 40.43 22.02 -1.34
C PRO A 174 40.93 23.47 -1.17
N ALA A 175 40.29 24.41 -1.86
CA ALA A 175 40.44 25.84 -1.61
C ALA A 175 39.06 26.51 -1.60
N HIS A 176 38.71 27.07 -0.45
CA HIS A 176 37.67 28.07 -0.21
C HIS A 176 36.20 27.73 -0.56
N ALA A 177 35.39 27.50 0.49
CA ALA A 177 34.23 28.36 0.76
C ALA A 177 33.66 28.06 2.15
N SER A 178 33.53 29.13 2.93
CA SER A 178 33.08 29.20 4.30
C SER A 178 31.58 28.91 4.49
N SER A 179 31.28 28.27 5.62
CA SER A 179 30.28 28.69 6.61
C SER A 179 28.84 28.95 6.15
N ALA A 180 27.95 27.99 6.43
CA ALA A 180 26.64 28.27 7.03
C ALA A 180 26.06 26.99 7.65
N PHE A 181 26.19 26.85 8.97
CA PHE A 181 25.46 25.87 9.78
C PHE A 181 24.73 26.64 10.89
N PHE A 182 23.50 26.22 11.18
CA PHE A 182 22.53 26.76 12.16
C PHE A 182 21.86 28.10 11.81
N THR A 183 20.53 28.18 11.68
CA THR A 183 19.52 27.93 12.72
C THR A 183 18.13 27.89 12.07
N LEU A 184 17.22 27.07 12.59
CA LEU A 184 15.85 27.50 12.97
C LEU A 184 15.15 26.33 13.69
N SER A 185 14.96 26.51 14.99
CA SER A 185 14.06 25.72 15.82
C SER A 185 12.74 26.46 15.98
N ALA A 186 11.69 25.64 16.16
CA ALA A 186 10.44 25.91 16.87
C ALA A 186 9.44 26.89 16.24
N THR A 187 8.29 26.34 15.83
CA THR A 187 6.95 26.71 16.34
C THR A 187 5.93 25.68 15.83
N PHE A 188 5.32 24.89 16.71
CA PHE A 188 3.86 24.76 16.71
C PHE A 188 3.41 24.14 18.03
N SER A 189 2.65 24.93 18.79
CA SER A 189 1.98 24.58 20.02
C SER A 189 0.87 23.57 19.80
N ASP A 190 0.66 22.75 20.83
CA ASP A 190 -0.49 21.89 21.04
C ASP A 190 -1.84 22.62 20.84
N ASN A 191 -2.79 21.90 20.25
CA ASN A 191 -4.22 22.06 20.45
C ASN A 191 -4.84 20.68 20.65
#